data_AF-A0A7X9JNF9-F1
#
_entry.id   AF-A0A7X9JNF9-F1
#
_cell.length_a   1.000
_cell.length_b   1.000
_cell.length_c   1.000
_cell.angle_alpha   90.00
_cell.angle_beta   90.00
_cell.angle_gamma   90.00
#
_symmetry.space_group_name_H-M   'P 1'
#
loop_
_entity.id
_entity.type
_entity.pdbx_description
1 polymer ?
#
loop_
_entity_poly.entity_id
_entity_poly.type
_entity_poly.pdbx_seq_one_letter_code
_entity_poly.pdbx_strand_id
1 'polypeptide(L)'
;NVLEEYLLQFNGCVVAVSHDRYFLDKIAEHIFAFQENGKIKDYPGNYKQYLEEKKKNETQFKKQQSQEKAKIEKPLYENRSSQKKLTYKEQKELENIEITLETLQNEKKELEQQLIAPETENTQRNQIAIRLHQITEEIETLEFRWIELQEKAS
;
A
#
# COMPACT_ATOMS: atom_id res chain seq x y z
N ASN A 1 2.84 16.86 -21.89
CA ASN A 1 3.45 17.19 -20.58
C ASN A 1 4.96 17.29 -20.78
N VAL A 2 5.54 18.46 -20.53
CA VAL A 2 6.98 18.73 -20.79
C VAL A 2 7.91 17.82 -19.99
N LEU A 3 7.50 17.44 -18.77
CA LEU A 3 8.28 16.56 -17.89
C LEU A 3 8.37 15.12 -18.41
N GLU A 4 7.27 14.56 -18.93
CA GLU A 4 7.23 13.19 -19.47
C GLU A 4 8.19 13.04 -20.66
N GLU A 5 8.18 14.02 -21.56
CA GLU A 5 8.99 14.01 -22.78
C GLU A 5 10.48 14.25 -22.49
N TYR A 6 10.79 15.07 -21.48
CA TYR A 6 12.15 15.25 -21.00
C TYR A 6 12.73 13.96 -20.38
N LEU A 7 11.93 13.23 -19.60
CA LEU A 7 12.36 11.98 -18.97
C LEU A 7 12.57 10.86 -20.00
N LEU A 8 11.76 10.81 -21.07
CA LEU A 8 11.94 9.86 -22.17
C LEU A 8 13.20 10.13 -23.01
N GLN A 9 13.63 11.40 -23.11
CA GLN A 9 14.83 11.80 -23.85
C GLN A 9 16.10 11.78 -22.99
N PHE A 10 15.98 11.42 -21.71
CA PHE A 10 17.10 11.42 -20.78
C PHE A 10 17.99 10.19 -21.01
N ASN A 11 19.24 10.40 -21.42
CA ASN A 11 20.20 9.33 -21.73
C ASN A 11 20.82 8.65 -20.49
N GLY A 12 20.12 8.59 -19.36
CA GLY A 12 20.60 8.01 -18.11
C GLY A 12 19.57 7.08 -17.46
N CYS A 13 19.95 6.44 -16.36
CA CYS A 13 19.01 5.63 -15.57
C CYS A 13 18.21 6.53 -14.63
N VAL A 14 16.89 6.41 -14.68
CA VAL A 14 15.96 7.12 -13.79
C VAL A 14 15.21 6.10 -12.96
N VAL A 15 15.25 6.27 -11.64
CA VAL A 15 14.40 5.53 -10.70
C VAL A 15 13.42 6.53 -10.10
N ALA A 16 12.13 6.29 -10.32
CA ALA A 16 11.06 7.16 -9.84
C ALA A 16 10.04 6.36 -9.05
N VAL A 17 9.57 6.95 -7.94
CA VAL A 17 8.47 6.42 -7.14
C VAL A 17 7.30 7.39 -7.29
N SER A 18 6.15 6.90 -7.73
CA SER A 18 4.96 7.72 -7.94
C SER A 18 3.70 6.90 -7.70
N HIS A 19 2.67 7.56 -7.18
CA HIS A 19 1.32 6.99 -7.06
C HIS A 19 0.45 7.28 -8.29
N ASP A 20 0.92 8.13 -9.23
CA ASP A 20 0.20 8.41 -10.46
C ASP A 20 0.39 7.30 -11.49
N ARG A 21 -0.66 6.51 -11.67
CA ARG A 21 -0.71 5.39 -12.63
C ARG A 21 -0.52 5.83 -14.07
N TYR A 22 -0.98 7.02 -14.46
CA TYR A 22 -0.85 7.51 -15.84
C TYR A 22 0.57 7.94 -16.16
N PHE A 23 1.29 8.47 -15.16
CA PHE A 23 2.71 8.79 -15.27
C PHE A 23 3.56 7.51 -15.38
N LEU A 24 3.33 6.53 -14.50
CA LEU A 24 4.04 5.26 -14.53
C LEU A 24 3.77 4.47 -15.83
N ASP A 25 2.53 4.48 -16.34
CA ASP A 25 2.20 3.75 -17.57
C ASP A 25 2.92 4.30 -18.81
N LYS A 26 3.32 5.58 -18.81
CA LYS A 26 3.97 6.24 -19.94
C LYS A 26 5.49 6.22 -19.89
N ILE A 27 6.09 6.25 -18.70
CA ILE A 27 7.55 6.42 -18.53
C ILE A 27 8.21 5.15 -18.01
N ALA A 28 7.48 4.29 -17.27
CA ALA A 28 8.08 3.09 -16.71
C ALA A 28 8.30 2.03 -17.79
N GLU A 29 9.57 1.67 -18.01
CA GLU A 29 9.97 0.51 -18.81
C GLU A 29 10.05 -0.76 -17.98
N HIS A 30 10.34 -0.61 -16.68
CA HIS A 30 10.44 -1.70 -15.70
C HIS A 30 9.70 -1.30 -14.42
N ILE A 31 8.90 -2.22 -13.89
CA ILE A 31 8.19 -2.02 -12.62
C ILE A 31 8.73 -2.99 -11.58
N PHE A 32 9.21 -2.42 -10.48
CA PHE A 32 9.56 -3.17 -9.29
C PHE A 32 8.36 -3.19 -8.35
N ALA A 33 7.75 -4.37 -8.20
CA ALA A 33 6.61 -4.54 -7.31
C ALA A 33 7.03 -5.24 -6.02
N PHE A 34 6.68 -4.63 -4.90
CA PHE A 34 6.84 -5.20 -3.58
C PHE A 34 5.75 -6.25 -3.32
N GLN A 35 6.16 -7.46 -2.97
CA GLN A 35 5.28 -8.56 -2.60
C GLN A 35 5.23 -8.74 -1.08
N GLU A 36 4.22 -9.46 -0.61
CA GLU A 36 4.11 -9.95 0.77
C GLU A 36 5.41 -10.70 1.14
N ASN A 37 6.01 -10.33 2.28
CA ASN A 37 7.36 -10.73 2.76
C ASN A 37 8.56 -9.92 2.22
N GLY A 38 8.35 -8.72 1.68
CA GLY A 38 9.46 -7.82 1.31
C GLY A 38 10.26 -8.28 0.09
N LYS A 39 9.74 -9.24 -0.69
CA LYS A 39 10.34 -9.66 -1.95
C LYS A 39 10.01 -8.65 -3.03
N ILE A 40 11.02 -8.17 -3.73
CA ILE A 40 10.87 -7.30 -4.89
C ILE A 40 10.91 -8.18 -6.12
N LYS A 41 9.88 -8.07 -6.97
CA LYS A 41 9.84 -8.74 -8.27
C LYS A 41 9.86 -7.70 -9.37
N ASP A 42 10.74 -7.92 -10.34
CA ASP A 42 10.81 -7.13 -11.55
C ASP A 42 9.75 -7.59 -12.56
N TYR A 43 9.10 -6.62 -13.17
CA TYR A 43 8.15 -6.81 -14.26
C TYR A 43 8.63 -5.95 -15.43
N PRO A 44 9.10 -6.55 -16.53
CA PRO A 44 9.45 -5.81 -17.74
C PRO A 44 8.14 -5.37 -18.41
N GLY A 45 7.92 -4.05 -18.50
CA GLY A 45 6.68 -3.52 -19.05
C GLY A 45 6.10 -2.33 -18.29
N ASN A 46 5.04 -1.77 -18.88
CA ASN A 46 4.31 -0.65 -18.31
C ASN A 46 3.37 -1.08 -17.17
N TYR A 47 2.77 -0.09 -16.51
CA TYR A 47 1.90 -0.31 -15.35
C TYR A 47 0.69 -1.20 -15.65
N LYS A 48 0.10 -1.08 -16.86
CA LYS A 48 -0.99 -1.96 -17.28
C LYS A 48 -0.55 -3.43 -17.39
N GLN A 49 0.61 -3.70 -17.98
CA GLN A 49 1.13 -5.06 -18.11
C GLN A 49 1.39 -5.69 -16.74
N TYR A 50 1.96 -4.93 -15.80
CA TYR A 50 2.10 -5.36 -14.41
C TYR A 50 0.74 -5.76 -13.78
N LEU A 51 -0.31 -4.95 -13.96
CA LEU A 51 -1.64 -5.26 -13.41
C LEU A 51 -2.24 -6.55 -13.99
N GLU A 52 -2.02 -6.83 -15.27
CA GLU A 52 -2.48 -8.07 -15.90
C GLU A 52 -1.74 -9.30 -15.36
N GLU A 53 -0.43 -9.19 -15.20
CA GLU A 53 0.39 -10.26 -14.61
C GLU A 53 0.08 -10.50 -13.14
N LYS A 54 -0.18 -9.43 -12.38
CA LYS A 54 -0.62 -9.56 -10.99
C LYS A 54 -1.92 -10.36 -10.89
N LYS A 55 -2.93 -10.04 -11.71
CA LYS A 55 -4.20 -10.78 -11.76
C LYS A 55 -4.02 -12.25 -12.17
N LYS A 56 -3.12 -12.55 -13.12
CA LYS A 56 -2.80 -13.93 -13.52
C LYS A 56 -2.13 -14.71 -12.38
N ASN A 57 -1.21 -14.09 -11.65
CA ASN A 57 -0.56 -14.74 -10.51
C ASN A 57 -1.55 -15.01 -9.37
N GLU A 58 -2.39 -14.04 -8.99
CA GLU A 58 -3.42 -14.22 -7.94
C GLU A 58 -4.39 -15.38 -8.25
N THR A 59 -4.74 -15.58 -9.52
CA THR A 59 -5.62 -16.69 -9.95
C THR A 59 -4.90 -18.06 -9.95
N GLN A 60 -3.58 -18.09 -10.17
CA GLN A 60 -2.77 -19.31 -10.05
C GLN A 60 -2.55 -19.73 -8.59
N PHE A 61 -2.28 -18.79 -7.69
CA PHE A 61 -2.14 -19.07 -6.26
C PHE A 61 -3.41 -19.71 -5.64
N LYS A 62 -4.60 -19.24 -6.05
CA LYS A 62 -5.89 -19.82 -5.62
C LYS A 62 -6.11 -21.26 -6.13
N LYS A 63 -5.60 -21.60 -7.31
CA LYS A 63 -5.69 -22.96 -7.88
C LYS A 63 -4.72 -23.95 -7.26
N GLN A 64 -3.53 -23.50 -6.82
CA GLN A 64 -2.56 -24.37 -6.16
C GLN A 64 -2.96 -24.72 -4.72
N GLN A 65 -3.49 -23.76 -3.94
CA GLN A 65 -3.98 -24.02 -2.57
C GLN A 65 -5.16 -25.00 -2.50
N SER A 66 -5.94 -25.11 -3.57
CA SER A 66 -7.07 -26.05 -3.64
C SER A 66 -6.64 -27.49 -4.01
N GLN A 67 -5.47 -27.68 -4.62
CA GLN A 67 -4.92 -29.01 -4.92
C GLN A 67 -4.09 -29.59 -3.77
N GLU A 68 -3.46 -28.75 -2.95
CA GLU A 68 -2.60 -29.19 -1.84
C GLU A 68 -3.40 -29.66 -0.60
N LYS A 69 -4.66 -29.21 -0.45
CA LYS A 69 -5.58 -29.68 0.62
C LYS A 69 -6.11 -31.11 0.43
N ALA A 70 -5.96 -31.71 -0.75
CA ALA A 70 -6.53 -33.02 -1.05
C ALA A 70 -5.60 -34.22 -0.78
N LYS A 71 -4.35 -34.01 -0.31
CA LYS A 71 -3.35 -35.08 -0.21
C LYS A 71 -2.80 -35.40 1.17
N ILE A 72 -3.34 -34.83 2.25
CA ILE A 72 -2.81 -35.07 3.61
C ILE A 72 -3.93 -35.53 4.56
N GLU A 73 -4.30 -36.79 4.44
CA GLU A 73 -4.99 -37.54 5.50
C GLU A 73 -3.96 -38.07 6.51
N LYS A 74 -3.85 -37.36 7.64
CA LYS A 74 -3.57 -37.74 9.06
C LYS A 74 -2.95 -39.14 9.38
N PRO A 75 -2.08 -39.26 10.43
CA PRO A 75 -2.51 -38.98 11.81
C PRO A 75 -1.51 -38.36 12.82
N LEU A 76 -2.15 -37.80 13.85
CA LEU A 76 -1.74 -37.52 15.24
C LEU A 76 -0.29 -37.07 15.55
N TYR A 77 -0.14 -35.79 15.92
CA TYR A 77 0.19 -35.50 17.32
C TYR A 77 -0.48 -34.19 17.76
N GLU A 78 -1.09 -34.22 18.94
CA GLU A 78 -1.49 -33.03 19.66
C GLU A 78 -0.24 -32.20 19.97
N ASN A 79 -0.13 -31.03 19.35
CA ASN A 79 0.39 -29.88 20.05
C ASN A 79 -0.56 -28.71 19.84
N ARG A 80 -1.20 -28.38 20.97
CA ARG A 80 -2.01 -27.22 21.27
C ARG A 80 -1.95 -26.15 20.19
N SER A 81 -3.07 -26.00 19.51
CA SER A 81 -3.52 -24.76 18.92
C SER A 81 -3.47 -23.64 19.97
N SER A 82 -2.32 -23.01 20.15
CA SER A 82 -2.31 -21.60 20.52
C SER A 82 -2.56 -20.82 19.23
N GLN A 83 -3.81 -20.87 18.74
CA GLN A 83 -4.32 -19.77 17.92
C GLN A 83 -4.06 -18.52 18.74
N LYS A 84 -3.11 -17.68 18.29
CA LYS A 84 -2.77 -16.42 18.95
C LYS A 84 -3.95 -15.48 18.73
N LYS A 85 -5.03 -15.68 19.49
CA LYS A 85 -6.12 -14.70 19.54
C LYS A 85 -5.52 -13.40 20.04
N LEU A 86 -5.83 -12.32 19.33
CA LEU A 86 -5.38 -10.98 19.67
C LEU A 86 -5.60 -10.70 21.16
N THR A 87 -4.54 -10.28 21.85
CA THR A 87 -4.60 -9.98 23.28
C THR A 87 -5.55 -8.79 23.51
N TYR A 88 -6.21 -8.68 24.67
CA TYR A 88 -7.10 -7.54 24.97
C TYR A 88 -6.45 -6.16 24.71
N LYS A 89 -5.13 -6.07 24.96
CA LYS A 89 -4.34 -4.87 24.66
C LYS A 89 -4.24 -4.57 23.16
N GLU A 90 -4.05 -5.59 22.33
CA GLU A 90 -3.95 -5.47 20.88
C GLU A 90 -5.32 -5.18 20.24
N GLN A 91 -6.42 -5.71 20.80
CA GLN A 91 -7.79 -5.36 20.36
C GLN A 91 -8.09 -3.88 20.60
N LYS A 92 -7.72 -3.38 21.79
CA LYS A 92 -7.85 -1.96 22.13
C LYS A 92 -6.92 -1.07 21.29
N GLU A 93 -5.73 -1.56 20.96
CA GLU A 93 -4.81 -0.88 20.04
C GLU A 93 -5.44 -0.74 18.65
N LEU A 94 -6.10 -1.79 18.16
CA LEU A 94 -6.79 -1.79 16.88
C LEU A 94 -7.94 -0.77 16.83
N GLU A 95 -8.81 -0.78 17.85
CA GLU A 95 -9.89 0.22 17.98
C GLU A 95 -9.33 1.65 18.01
N ASN A 96 -8.24 1.88 18.75
CA ASN A 96 -7.61 3.20 18.80
C ASN A 96 -7.01 3.61 17.44
N ILE A 97 -6.40 2.68 16.71
CA ILE A 97 -5.86 2.94 15.38
C ILE A 97 -6.98 3.32 14.42
N GLU A 98 -8.12 2.61 14.44
CA GLU A 98 -9.28 2.93 13.60
C GLU A 98 -9.82 4.34 13.87
N ILE A 99 -9.99 4.71 15.14
CA ILE A 99 -10.41 6.07 15.52
C ILE A 99 -9.39 7.10 15.05
N THR A 100 -8.08 6.83 15.24
CA THR A 100 -7.02 7.76 14.86
C THR A 100 -6.98 7.94 13.34
N LEU A 101 -7.08 6.86 12.57
CA LEU A 101 -7.16 6.89 11.11
C LEU A 101 -8.35 7.71 10.63
N GLU A 102 -9.54 7.53 11.23
CA GLU A 102 -10.73 8.31 10.90
C GLU A 102 -10.49 9.81 11.17
N THR A 103 -9.89 10.17 12.31
CA THR A 103 -9.59 11.58 12.63
C THR A 103 -8.58 12.19 11.67
N LEU A 104 -7.49 11.48 11.34
CA LEU A 104 -6.46 11.95 10.42
C LEU A 104 -6.98 12.07 8.98
N GLN A 105 -7.85 11.15 8.55
CA GLN A 105 -8.50 11.22 7.24
C GLN A 105 -9.44 12.43 7.15
N ASN A 106 -10.17 12.73 8.22
CA ASN A 106 -11.01 13.93 8.27
C ASN A 106 -10.18 15.22 8.28
N GLU A 107 -9.09 15.28 9.06
CA GLU A 107 -8.14 16.41 9.08
C GLU A 107 -7.54 16.63 7.68
N LYS A 108 -7.09 15.56 7.02
CA LYS A 108 -6.59 15.60 5.63
C LYS A 108 -7.61 16.22 4.68
N LYS A 109 -8.86 15.76 4.75
CA LYS A 109 -9.94 16.25 3.89
C LYS A 109 -10.24 17.73 4.12
N GLU A 110 -10.20 18.19 5.37
CA GLU A 110 -10.40 19.60 5.71
C GLU A 110 -9.25 20.47 5.18
N LEU A 111 -8.01 20.02 5.35
CA LEU A 111 -6.81 20.71 4.83
C LEU A 111 -6.80 20.77 3.29
N GLU A 112 -7.22 19.69 2.62
CA GLU A 112 -7.40 19.68 1.15
C GLU A 112 -8.46 20.71 0.70
N GLN A 113 -9.56 20.85 1.44
CA GLN A 113 -10.59 21.86 1.15
C GLN A 113 -10.07 23.29 1.36
N GLN A 114 -9.28 23.52 2.40
CA GLN A 114 -8.63 24.82 2.64
C GLN A 114 -7.63 25.20 1.53
N LEU A 115 -7.05 24.20 0.85
CA LEU A 115 -6.13 24.42 -0.26
C LEU A 115 -6.85 24.82 -1.56
N ILE A 116 -8.11 24.37 -1.73
CA ILE A 116 -8.98 24.72 -2.86
C ILE A 116 -9.57 26.13 -2.69
N ALA A 117 -9.67 26.64 -1.47
CA ALA A 117 -10.21 27.97 -1.20
C ALA A 117 -9.36 29.09 -1.84
N PRO A 118 -9.98 30.07 -2.52
CA PRO A 118 -9.26 31.12 -3.25
C PRO A 118 -8.52 32.13 -2.34
N GLU A 119 -8.92 32.23 -1.06
CA GLU A 119 -8.42 33.21 -0.08
C GLU A 119 -7.12 32.79 0.64
N THR A 120 -6.58 31.60 0.35
CA THR A 120 -5.45 31.04 1.11
C THR A 120 -4.12 31.68 0.68
N GLU A 121 -3.43 32.33 1.63
CA GLU A 121 -2.12 32.96 1.44
C GLU A 121 -1.05 31.93 1.02
N ASN A 122 -0.11 32.28 0.14
CA ASN A 122 0.91 31.36 -0.39
C ASN A 122 1.75 30.69 0.72
N THR A 123 2.05 31.41 1.80
CA THR A 123 2.78 30.91 2.97
C THR A 123 1.97 29.85 3.73
N GLN A 124 0.66 30.06 3.87
CA GLN A 124 -0.27 29.13 4.50
C GLN A 124 -0.50 27.89 3.64
N ARG A 125 -0.58 28.04 2.31
CA ARG A 125 -0.64 26.90 1.36
C ARG A 125 0.56 25.96 1.51
N ASN A 126 1.76 26.52 1.66
CA ASN A 126 2.96 25.71 1.84
C ASN A 126 2.95 24.96 3.18
N GLN A 127 2.49 25.61 4.26
CA GLN A 127 2.32 24.96 5.57
C GLN A 127 1.28 23.84 5.52
N ILE A 128 0.14 24.06 4.85
CA ILE A 128 -0.89 23.04 4.63
C ILE A 128 -0.33 21.87 3.82
N ALA A 129 0.45 22.12 2.77
CA ALA A 129 1.07 21.07 1.97
C ALA A 129 2.05 20.22 2.78
N ILE A 130 2.87 20.84 3.65
CA ILE A 130 3.77 20.13 4.57
C ILE A 130 2.96 19.28 5.56
N ARG A 131 1.89 19.82 6.13
CA ARG A 131 1.03 19.09 7.07
C ARG A 131 0.30 17.92 6.39
N LEU A 132 -0.18 18.10 5.17
CA LEU A 132 -0.81 17.04 4.37
C LEU A 132 0.16 15.88 4.10
N HIS A 133 1.42 16.18 3.82
CA HIS A 133 2.46 15.17 3.66
C HIS A 133 2.68 14.39 4.96
N GLN A 134 2.83 15.07 6.10
CA GLN A 134 2.99 14.43 7.41
C GLN A 134 1.79 13.54 7.78
N ILE A 135 0.56 14.04 7.61
CA ILE A 135 -0.65 13.25 7.88
C ILE A 135 -0.70 12.02 6.98
N THR A 136 -0.26 12.13 5.72
CA THR A 136 -0.22 10.98 4.81
C THR A 136 0.79 9.92 5.29
N GLU A 137 1.98 10.31 5.72
CA GLU A 137 2.96 9.38 6.31
C GLU A 137 2.47 8.75 7.63
N GLU A 138 1.78 9.54 8.48
CA GLU A 138 1.18 9.06 9.72
C GLU A 138 0.09 8.01 9.44
N ILE A 139 -0.78 8.27 8.46
CA ILE A 139 -1.81 7.33 8.00
C ILE A 139 -1.18 6.03 7.50
N GLU A 140 -0.20 6.11 6.60
CA GLU A 140 0.47 4.91 6.05
C GLU A 140 1.10 4.05 7.15
N THR A 141 1.73 4.68 8.14
CA THR A 141 2.34 3.98 9.29
C THR A 141 1.28 3.28 10.14
N LEU A 142 0.16 3.94 10.41
CA LEU A 142 -0.95 3.38 11.18
C LEU A 142 -1.68 2.27 10.42
N GLU A 143 -1.86 2.41 9.11
CA GLU A 143 -2.44 1.38 8.24
C GLU A 143 -1.57 0.12 8.23
N PHE A 144 -0.24 0.27 8.11
CA PHE A 144 0.68 -0.86 8.21
C PHE A 144 0.55 -1.59 9.54
N ARG A 145 0.50 -0.84 10.65
CA ARG A 145 0.32 -1.41 11.99
C ARG A 145 -1.03 -2.11 12.15
N TRP A 146 -2.09 -1.54 11.59
CA TRP A 146 -3.42 -2.16 11.60
C TRP A 146 -3.44 -3.49 10.84
N ILE A 147 -2.78 -3.55 9.67
CA ILE A 147 -2.64 -4.79 8.88
C ILE A 147 -1.89 -5.87 9.66
N GLU A 148 -0.78 -5.53 10.33
CA GLU A 148 -0.04 -6.48 11.18
C GLU A 148 -0.91 -7.07 12.29
N LEU A 149 -1.77 -6.25 12.90
CA LEU A 149 -2.68 -6.70 13.96
C LEU A 149 -3.80 -7.58 13.39
N GLN A 150 -4.33 -7.27 12.20
CA GLN A 150 -5.34 -8.08 11.51
C GLN A 150 -4.79 -9.45 11.06
N GLU A 151 -3.56 -9.50 10.55
CA GLU A 151 -2.90 -10.76 10.19
C GLU A 151 -2.65 -11.64 11.42
N LYS A 152 -2.32 -11.05 12.57
CA LYS A 152 -2.22 -11.78 13.85
C LYS A 152 -3.57 -12.29 14.36
N ALA A 153 -4.67 -11.63 14.01
CA ALA A 153 -6.02 -12.04 14.39
C ALA A 153 -6.54 -13.24 13.59
N SER A 154 -6.03 -13.43 12.36
CA SER A 154 -6.42 -14.48 11.40
C SER A 154 -5.73 -15.83 11.68
#